data_AF-A0A7M4AUT3-F1
#
_entry.id   AF-A0A7M4AUT3-F1
#
_cell.length_a   1.000
_cell.length_b   1.000
_cell.length_c   1.000
_cell.angle_alpha   90.00
_cell.angle_beta   90.00
_cell.angle_gamma   90.00
#
_symmetry.space_group_name_H-M   'P 1'
#
loop_
_entity.id
_entity.type
_entity.pdbx_description
1 polymer ?
#
loop_
_entity_poly.entity_id
_entity_poly.type
_entity_poly.pdbx_seq_one_letter_code
_entity_poly.pdbx_strand_id
1 'polypeptide(L)'
;MDEEAVLVKASAPGKCILFGEHAVVYGQPAVAVAIEQRLCVTISKATSWSVDGSALDEKKHPHVAMLKETWLPDSEPMAVHVSGDIPSASGLGSSAALSAAASAAMHRLVHPDLPLDGDRLSEVAHLAEARAQEGRASPMDASTSVEGGVVVLSDKR
;
A
#
# COMPACT_ATOMS: atom_id res chain seq x y z
N MET A 1 2.42 8.42 -29.15
CA MET A 1 2.52 8.49 -27.67
C MET A 1 2.22 7.07 -27.26
N ASP A 2 3.26 6.27 -27.08
CA ASP A 2 3.12 4.83 -26.91
C ASP A 2 2.28 4.58 -25.65
N GLU A 3 1.11 3.96 -25.83
CA GLU A 3 0.39 3.34 -24.72
C GLU A 3 1.29 2.20 -24.24
N GLU A 4 2.08 2.45 -23.20
CA GLU A 4 2.77 1.39 -22.49
C GLU A 4 1.73 0.34 -22.07
N ALA A 5 1.91 -0.89 -22.52
CA ALA A 5 0.97 -1.97 -22.25
C ALA A 5 0.87 -2.19 -20.73
N VAL A 6 -0.26 -1.78 -20.16
CA VAL A 6 -0.59 -1.96 -18.75
C VAL A 6 -0.64 -3.44 -18.43
N LEU A 7 0.15 -3.87 -17.45
CA LEU A 7 0.16 -5.25 -16.97
C LEU A 7 -0.92 -5.48 -15.91
N VAL A 8 -1.02 -4.55 -14.96
CA VAL A 8 -1.94 -4.64 -13.84
C VAL A 8 -2.29 -3.26 -13.31
N LYS A 9 -3.48 -3.15 -12.73
CA LYS A 9 -3.96 -1.99 -12.01
C LYS A 9 -4.63 -2.43 -10.72
N ALA A 10 -4.28 -1.80 -9.61
CA ALA A 10 -4.94 -2.01 -8.32
C ALA A 10 -5.19 -0.66 -7.64
N SER A 11 -6.16 -0.61 -6.74
CA SER A 11 -6.44 0.58 -5.95
C SER A 11 -6.79 0.20 -4.52
N ALA A 12 -6.49 1.09 -3.58
CA ALA A 12 -6.83 0.95 -2.17
C ALA A 12 -7.46 2.26 -1.65
N PRO A 13 -8.47 2.17 -0.78
CA PRO A 13 -9.05 3.34 -0.13
C PRO A 13 -8.06 3.97 0.86
N GLY A 14 -8.24 5.26 1.13
CA GLY A 14 -7.73 5.87 2.34
C GLY A 14 -8.49 5.40 3.57
N LYS A 15 -8.16 5.97 4.72
CA LYS A 15 -8.80 5.64 6.00
C LYS A 15 -9.02 6.86 6.86
N CYS A 16 -9.95 6.76 7.80
CA CYS A 16 -10.14 7.67 8.91
C CYS A 16 -10.18 6.88 10.22
N ILE A 17 -9.48 7.33 11.26
CA ILE A 17 -9.59 6.73 12.59
C ILE A 17 -10.72 7.44 13.32
N LEU A 18 -11.74 6.69 13.71
CA LEU A 18 -12.89 7.21 14.45
C LEU A 18 -12.61 7.25 15.95
N PHE A 19 -11.93 6.22 16.46
CA PHE A 19 -11.61 6.08 17.88
C PHE A 19 -10.23 5.45 18.08
N GLY A 20 -9.49 5.94 19.09
CA GLY A 20 -8.26 5.27 19.55
C GLY A 20 -6.98 5.59 18.78
N GLU A 21 -6.92 6.69 18.02
CA GLU A 21 -5.76 7.12 17.21
C GLU A 21 -4.43 7.06 17.97
N HIS A 22 -4.42 7.52 19.22
CA HIS A 22 -3.24 7.49 20.08
C HIS A 22 -3.18 6.26 21.00
N ALA A 23 -4.29 5.57 21.17
CA ALA A 23 -4.42 4.45 22.12
C ALA A 23 -3.91 3.13 21.50
N VAL A 24 -4.02 3.01 20.17
CA VAL A 24 -3.63 1.82 19.41
C VAL A 24 -2.16 1.45 19.57
N VAL A 25 -1.27 2.44 19.63
CA VAL A 25 0.17 2.21 19.84
C VAL A 25 0.51 1.75 21.26
N TYR A 26 -0.43 1.88 22.20
CA TYR A 26 -0.34 1.36 23.57
C TYR A 26 -1.13 0.06 23.76
N GLY A 27 -1.50 -0.61 22.66
CA GLY A 27 -2.25 -1.86 22.70
C GLY A 27 -3.68 -1.69 23.18
N GLN A 28 -4.28 -0.51 23.06
CA GLN A 28 -5.69 -0.31 23.36
C GLN A 28 -6.55 -0.44 22.09
N PRO A 29 -7.85 -0.79 22.22
CA PRO A 29 -8.73 -0.91 21.08
C PRO A 29 -8.88 0.39 20.29
N ALA A 30 -9.02 0.27 18.98
CA ALA A 30 -9.25 1.39 18.08
C ALA A 30 -10.17 0.97 16.92
N VAL A 31 -10.86 1.96 16.34
CA VAL A 31 -11.80 1.77 15.24
C VAL A 31 -11.44 2.72 14.12
N ALA A 32 -11.22 2.16 12.94
CA ALA A 32 -10.96 2.90 11.71
C ALA A 32 -11.96 2.50 10.62
N VAL A 33 -12.18 3.42 9.68
CA VAL A 33 -13.08 3.22 8.56
C VAL A 33 -12.35 3.61 7.28
N ALA A 34 -12.51 2.79 6.24
CA ALA A 34 -12.07 3.13 4.90
C ALA A 34 -12.95 4.24 4.32
N ILE A 35 -12.33 5.17 3.59
CA ILE A 35 -13.03 6.26 2.91
C ILE A 35 -13.04 6.04 1.40
N GLU A 36 -13.92 6.77 0.70
CA GLU A 36 -14.10 6.60 -0.74
C GLU A 36 -12.90 7.09 -1.56
N GLN A 37 -12.10 8.04 -1.06
CA GLN A 37 -10.88 8.49 -1.73
C GLN A 37 -9.89 7.33 -1.83
N ARG A 38 -9.27 7.16 -3.00
CA ARG A 38 -8.38 6.03 -3.30
C ARG A 38 -7.05 6.48 -3.87
N LEU A 39 -6.04 5.67 -3.59
CA LEU A 39 -4.84 5.64 -4.41
C LEU A 39 -4.90 4.44 -5.36
N CYS A 40 -4.45 4.67 -6.56
CA CYS A 40 -4.42 3.73 -7.66
C CYS A 40 -2.99 3.57 -8.16
N VAL A 41 -2.55 2.32 -8.24
CA VAL A 41 -1.25 1.93 -8.77
C VAL A 41 -1.46 1.19 -10.07
N THR A 42 -0.79 1.66 -11.11
CA THR A 42 -0.73 1.02 -12.43
C THR A 42 0.70 0.58 -12.68
N ILE A 43 0.89 -0.66 -13.14
CA ILE A 43 2.21 -1.19 -13.47
C ILE A 43 2.25 -1.54 -14.96
N SER A 44 3.24 -1.02 -15.67
CA SER A 44 3.50 -1.28 -17.09
C SER A 44 4.90 -1.86 -17.29
N LYS A 45 5.11 -2.53 -18.43
CA LYS A 45 6.45 -2.98 -18.84
C LYS A 45 7.35 -1.77 -19.08
N ALA A 46 8.60 -1.85 -18.62
CA ALA A 46 9.60 -0.81 -18.87
C ALA A 46 10.99 -1.41 -19.06
N THR A 47 11.94 -0.60 -19.52
CA THR A 47 13.35 -1.00 -19.63
C THR A 47 14.12 -0.77 -18.32
N SER A 48 13.55 -0.02 -17.37
CA SER A 48 14.14 0.28 -16.06
C SER A 48 13.04 0.48 -15.02
N TRP A 49 13.37 0.21 -13.75
CA TRP A 49 12.45 0.46 -12.64
C TRP A 49 12.25 1.96 -12.44
N SER A 50 10.99 2.39 -12.45
CA SER A 50 10.64 3.79 -12.22
C SER A 50 9.35 3.94 -11.44
N VAL A 51 9.22 5.07 -10.75
CA VAL A 51 8.00 5.51 -10.08
C VAL A 51 7.69 6.91 -10.61
N ASP A 52 6.53 7.06 -11.24
CA ASP A 52 6.07 8.31 -11.86
C ASP A 52 7.13 8.97 -12.77
N GLY A 53 7.80 8.16 -13.58
CA GLY A 53 8.84 8.59 -14.52
C GLY A 53 10.21 8.89 -13.90
N SER A 54 10.33 8.86 -12.57
CA SER A 54 11.62 8.96 -11.87
C SER A 54 12.21 7.58 -11.64
N ALA A 55 13.53 7.42 -11.76
CA ALA A 55 14.19 6.15 -11.43
C ALA A 55 13.84 5.71 -9.99
N LEU A 56 13.58 4.42 -9.79
CA LEU A 56 13.31 3.86 -8.48
C LEU A 56 14.50 4.12 -7.56
N ASP A 57 14.22 4.64 -6.37
CA ASP A 57 15.20 5.08 -5.38
C ASP A 57 14.61 4.80 -4.01
N GLU A 58 15.35 4.07 -3.16
CA GLU A 58 14.85 3.63 -1.86
C GLU A 58 14.55 4.77 -0.89
N LYS A 59 15.23 5.92 -1.03
CA LYS A 59 15.01 7.07 -0.15
C LYS A 59 13.79 7.87 -0.57
N LYS A 60 13.57 8.01 -1.87
CA LYS A 60 12.41 8.73 -2.42
C LYS A 60 11.14 7.87 -2.44
N HIS A 61 11.30 6.57 -2.66
CA HIS A 61 10.19 5.63 -2.88
C HIS A 61 10.29 4.40 -1.96
N PRO A 62 10.41 4.58 -0.62
CA PRO A 62 10.70 3.48 0.31
C PRO A 62 9.63 2.38 0.29
N HIS A 63 8.35 2.75 0.14
CA HIS A 63 7.24 1.79 0.05
C HIS A 63 7.37 0.90 -1.19
N VAL A 64 7.50 1.51 -2.38
CA VAL A 64 7.57 0.78 -3.65
C VAL A 64 8.83 -0.07 -3.72
N ALA A 65 9.97 0.44 -3.23
CA ALA A 65 11.22 -0.31 -3.21
C ALA A 65 11.12 -1.58 -2.34
N MET A 66 10.59 -1.47 -1.11
CA MET A 66 10.40 -2.61 -0.22
C MET A 66 9.44 -3.64 -0.81
N LEU A 67 8.32 -3.18 -1.37
CA LEU A 67 7.33 -4.06 -1.98
C LEU A 67 7.88 -4.77 -3.22
N LYS A 68 8.68 -4.08 -4.03
CA LYS A 68 9.40 -4.69 -5.16
C LYS A 68 10.34 -5.78 -4.65
N GLU A 69 11.12 -5.55 -3.60
CA GLU A 69 12.00 -6.57 -3.01
C GLU A 69 11.21 -7.78 -2.50
N THR A 70 10.02 -7.55 -1.94
CA THR A 70 9.18 -8.60 -1.32
C THR A 70 8.48 -9.46 -2.35
N TRP A 71 7.81 -8.84 -3.33
CA TRP A 71 6.96 -9.55 -4.29
C TRP A 71 7.69 -9.86 -5.58
N LEU A 72 8.64 -9.02 -5.99
CA LEU A 72 9.20 -8.98 -7.33
C LEU A 72 10.75 -8.96 -7.34
N PRO A 73 11.46 -9.77 -6.50
CA PRO A 73 12.91 -9.69 -6.35
C PRO A 73 13.66 -9.86 -7.68
N ASP A 74 13.26 -10.85 -8.48
CA ASP A 74 13.94 -11.27 -9.71
C ASP A 74 13.14 -10.98 -11.00
N SER A 75 12.22 -10.02 -10.95
CA SER A 75 11.36 -9.69 -12.08
C SER A 75 12.01 -8.70 -13.07
N GLU A 76 11.51 -8.71 -14.32
CA GLU A 76 11.88 -7.70 -15.32
C GLU A 76 11.51 -6.29 -14.84
N PRO A 77 12.23 -5.24 -15.27
CA PRO A 77 11.93 -3.88 -14.89
C PRO A 77 10.52 -3.42 -15.30
N MET A 78 9.88 -2.64 -14.44
CA MET A 78 8.54 -2.11 -14.66
C MET A 78 8.45 -0.63 -14.26
N ALA A 79 7.55 0.09 -14.90
CA ALA A 79 7.17 1.43 -14.50
C ALA A 79 5.95 1.35 -13.59
N VAL A 80 6.03 2.02 -12.44
CA VAL A 80 4.96 2.14 -11.47
C VAL A 80 4.40 3.56 -11.56
N HIS A 81 3.13 3.68 -11.91
CA HIS A 81 2.43 4.95 -11.91
C HIS A 81 1.44 5.02 -10.75
N VAL A 82 1.54 6.08 -9.95
CA VAL A 82 0.68 6.34 -8.81
C VAL A 82 -0.25 7.52 -9.13
N SER A 83 -1.55 7.31 -8.95
CA SER A 83 -2.56 8.33 -9.15
C SER A 83 -3.64 8.21 -8.08
N GLY A 84 -4.32 9.30 -7.74
CA GLY A 84 -5.39 9.25 -6.74
C GLY A 84 -5.75 10.63 -6.21
N ASP A 85 -6.75 10.64 -5.34
CA ASP A 85 -7.37 11.85 -4.80
C ASP A 85 -7.23 11.96 -3.28
N ILE A 86 -6.44 11.08 -2.65
CA ILE A 86 -6.14 11.16 -1.22
C ILE A 86 -5.13 12.30 -0.99
N PRO A 87 -5.48 13.35 -0.22
CA PRO A 87 -4.55 14.43 0.08
C PRO A 87 -3.34 13.94 0.88
N SER A 88 -2.14 14.27 0.43
CA SER A 88 -0.90 13.93 1.15
C SER A 88 -0.86 14.58 2.54
N ALA A 89 -0.26 13.89 3.51
CA ALA A 89 -0.03 14.37 4.89
C ALA A 89 -1.29 14.84 5.66
N SER A 90 -2.48 14.37 5.27
CA SER A 90 -3.77 14.75 5.89
C SER A 90 -4.21 13.85 7.05
N GLY A 91 -3.45 12.78 7.35
CA GLY A 91 -3.88 11.72 8.27
C GLY A 91 -4.83 10.70 7.64
N LEU A 92 -5.22 10.88 6.37
CA LEU A 92 -6.18 10.01 5.66
C LEU A 92 -5.57 8.70 5.10
N GLY A 93 -4.36 8.34 5.54
CA GLY A 93 -3.72 7.06 5.18
C GLY A 93 -3.22 6.97 3.73
N SER A 94 -2.77 8.07 3.12
CA SER A 94 -2.22 8.05 1.75
C SER A 94 -1.06 7.07 1.58
N SER A 95 -0.14 6.98 2.55
CA SER A 95 0.98 6.03 2.49
C SER A 95 0.48 4.59 2.59
N ALA A 96 -0.42 4.30 3.53
CA ALA A 96 -1.00 2.97 3.70
C ALA A 96 -1.80 2.53 2.46
N ALA A 97 -2.55 3.44 1.84
CA ALA A 97 -3.25 3.18 0.58
C ALA A 97 -2.27 2.93 -0.58
N LEU A 98 -1.16 3.68 -0.67
CA LEU A 98 -0.08 3.38 -1.63
C LEU A 98 0.49 1.97 -1.40
N SER A 99 0.84 1.66 -0.15
CA SER A 99 1.40 0.37 0.24
C SER A 99 0.45 -0.79 -0.10
N ALA A 100 -0.84 -0.64 0.23
CA ALA A 100 -1.88 -1.63 -0.07
C ALA A 100 -2.09 -1.81 -1.58
N ALA A 101 -2.26 -0.72 -2.34
CA ALA A 101 -2.49 -0.77 -3.77
C ALA A 101 -1.28 -1.35 -4.53
N ALA A 102 -0.06 -0.92 -4.19
CA ALA A 102 1.16 -1.44 -4.81
C ALA A 102 1.38 -2.92 -4.46
N SER A 103 1.18 -3.30 -3.19
CA SER A 103 1.29 -4.69 -2.75
C SER A 103 0.30 -5.59 -3.49
N ALA A 104 -0.96 -5.17 -3.62
CA ALA A 104 -1.98 -5.92 -4.36
C ALA A 104 -1.66 -6.04 -5.86
N ALA A 105 -1.19 -4.95 -6.49
CA ALA A 105 -0.77 -4.98 -7.90
C ALA A 105 0.40 -5.95 -8.12
N MET A 106 1.44 -5.87 -7.29
CA MET A 106 2.61 -6.74 -7.40
C MET A 106 2.29 -8.20 -7.08
N HIS A 107 1.49 -8.46 -6.04
CA HIS A 107 0.98 -9.80 -5.74
C HIS A 107 0.26 -10.40 -6.95
N ARG A 108 -0.61 -9.62 -7.61
CA ARG A 108 -1.36 -10.09 -8.79
C ARG A 108 -0.47 -10.41 -9.99
N LEU A 109 0.69 -9.77 -10.13
CA LEU A 109 1.67 -10.12 -11.17
C LEU A 109 2.33 -11.48 -10.91
N VAL A 110 2.61 -11.80 -9.65
CA VAL A 110 3.27 -13.05 -9.25
C VAL A 110 2.25 -14.21 -9.18
N HIS A 111 1.05 -13.90 -8.74
CA HIS A 111 -0.01 -14.87 -8.45
C HIS A 111 -1.32 -14.45 -9.15
N PRO A 112 -1.37 -14.52 -10.50
CA PRO A 112 -2.53 -14.06 -11.27
C PRO A 112 -3.83 -14.78 -10.92
N ASP A 113 -3.74 -16.06 -10.57
CA ASP A 113 -4.88 -16.95 -10.35
C ASP A 113 -5.23 -17.13 -8.86
N LEU A 114 -4.42 -16.60 -7.94
CA LEU A 114 -4.71 -16.71 -6.51
C LEU A 114 -5.56 -15.53 -6.03
N PRO A 115 -6.51 -15.78 -5.11
CA PRO A 115 -7.20 -14.69 -4.42
C PRO A 115 -6.18 -13.85 -3.64
N LEU A 116 -6.54 -12.59 -3.40
CA LEU A 116 -5.76 -11.73 -2.51
C LEU A 116 -5.93 -12.23 -1.07
N ASP A 117 -4.82 -12.53 -0.41
CA ASP A 117 -4.78 -12.81 1.03
C ASP A 117 -4.70 -11.48 1.79
N GLY A 118 -5.83 -11.06 2.37
CA GLY A 118 -5.96 -9.78 3.07
C GLY A 118 -5.03 -9.66 4.28
N ASP A 119 -4.85 -10.73 5.04
CA ASP A 119 -3.95 -10.76 6.19
C ASP A 119 -2.50 -10.56 5.73
N ARG A 120 -2.09 -11.29 4.68
CA ARG A 120 -0.72 -11.17 4.15
C ARG A 120 -0.47 -9.82 3.50
N LEU A 121 -1.44 -9.29 2.75
CA LEU A 121 -1.33 -7.96 2.15
C LEU A 121 -1.24 -6.87 3.23
N SER A 122 -2.05 -6.98 4.30
CA SER A 122 -2.03 -6.08 5.44
C SER A 122 -0.69 -6.10 6.16
N GLU A 123 -0.14 -7.29 6.41
CA GLU A 123 1.18 -7.48 7.02
C GLU A 123 2.28 -6.82 6.17
N VAL A 124 2.32 -7.13 4.87
CA VAL A 124 3.35 -6.61 3.97
C VAL A 124 3.22 -5.09 3.78
N ALA A 125 1.99 -4.56 3.66
CA ALA A 125 1.76 -3.13 3.59
C ALA A 125 2.18 -2.43 4.89
N HIS A 126 1.91 -3.03 6.06
CA HIS A 126 2.36 -2.52 7.34
C HIS A 126 3.89 -2.48 7.47
N LEU A 127 4.59 -3.53 6.99
CA LEU A 127 6.05 -3.53 6.93
C LEU A 127 6.59 -2.43 5.99
N ALA A 128 5.88 -2.12 4.91
CA ALA A 128 6.26 -1.06 3.98
C ALA A 128 6.19 0.31 4.67
N GLU A 129 5.09 0.57 5.39
CA GLU A 129 4.93 1.76 6.24
C GLU A 129 6.04 1.85 7.28
N ALA A 130 6.31 0.75 8.00
CA ALA A 130 7.32 0.73 9.04
C ALA A 130 8.72 1.02 8.46
N ARG A 131 9.08 0.47 7.29
CA ARG A 131 10.37 0.77 6.65
C ARG A 131 10.48 2.23 6.22
N ALA A 132 9.41 2.79 5.66
CA ALA A 132 9.37 4.19 5.26
C ALA A 132 9.44 5.18 6.43
N GLN A 133 8.97 4.76 7.62
CA GLN A 133 8.89 5.57 8.84
C GLN A 133 9.91 5.14 9.91
N GLU A 134 11.03 4.53 9.50
CA GLU A 134 12.15 4.13 10.40
C GLU A 134 11.72 3.27 11.61
N GLY A 135 10.79 2.34 11.39
CA GLY A 135 10.36 1.32 12.34
C GLY A 135 9.09 1.65 13.12
N ARG A 136 8.41 2.75 12.83
CA ARG A 136 7.16 3.15 13.50
C ARG A 136 5.99 3.15 12.53
N ALA A 137 5.11 2.17 12.64
CA ALA A 137 3.81 2.20 11.98
C ALA A 137 2.77 1.49 12.86
N SER A 138 1.49 1.86 12.72
CA SER A 138 0.38 1.09 13.29
C SER A 138 -0.14 0.10 12.24
N PRO A 139 -0.48 -1.15 12.60
CA PRO A 139 -1.10 -2.08 11.65
C PRO A 139 -2.48 -1.61 11.19
N MET A 140 -3.14 -0.75 11.98
CA MET A 140 -4.48 -0.23 11.70
C MET A 140 -4.62 0.41 10.31
N ASP A 141 -3.67 1.25 9.93
CA ASP A 141 -3.77 2.02 8.69
C ASP A 141 -3.67 1.10 7.47
N ALA A 142 -2.72 0.14 7.52
CA ALA A 142 -2.54 -0.87 6.48
C ALA A 142 -3.75 -1.78 6.38
N SER A 143 -4.22 -2.35 7.50
CA SER A 143 -5.39 -3.23 7.52
C SER A 143 -6.65 -2.54 7.01
N THR A 144 -6.89 -1.29 7.41
CA THR A 144 -8.08 -0.54 6.93
C THR A 144 -8.01 -0.28 5.43
N SER A 145 -6.81 -0.02 4.90
CA SER A 145 -6.61 0.21 3.46
C SER A 145 -6.68 -1.09 2.64
N VAL A 146 -6.37 -2.25 3.22
CA VAL A 146 -6.46 -3.54 2.53
C VAL A 146 -7.88 -4.12 2.60
N GLU A 147 -8.46 -4.18 3.79
CA GLU A 147 -9.77 -4.82 4.03
C GLU A 147 -10.95 -3.93 3.59
N GLY A 148 -10.78 -2.61 3.65
CA GLY A 148 -11.87 -1.68 3.47
C GLY A 148 -12.87 -1.69 4.65
N GLY A 149 -14.05 -1.09 4.44
CA GLY A 149 -15.13 -1.12 5.43
C GLY A 149 -14.75 -0.52 6.78
N VAL A 150 -15.17 -1.17 7.87
CA VAL A 150 -14.87 -0.78 9.24
C VAL A 150 -13.95 -1.82 9.86
N VAL A 151 -12.78 -1.39 10.32
CA VAL A 151 -11.77 -2.25 10.96
C VAL A 151 -11.69 -1.91 12.44
N VAL A 152 -11.77 -2.96 13.26
CA VAL A 152 -11.57 -2.88 14.71
C VAL A 152 -10.25 -3.56 15.02
N LEU A 153 -9.31 -2.80 15.59
CA LEU A 153 -8.09 -3.38 16.17
C LEU A 153 -8.33 -3.54 17.68
N SER A 154 -8.10 -4.74 18.20
CA SER A 154 -8.25 -5.07 19.62
C SER A 154 -7.09 -5.97 20.06
N ASP A 155 -6.55 -5.71 21.25
CA ASP A 155 -5.56 -6.57 21.92
C ASP A 155 -6.19 -7.80 22.59
N LYS A 156 -7.53 -7.85 22.64
CA LYS A 156 -8.33 -8.96 23.17
C LYS A 156 -9.04 -9.69 22.03
N ARG A 157 -8.82 -11.01 21.97
CA ARG A 157 -9.55 -11.96 21.12
C ARG A 157 -10.93 -12.27 21.69
#